data_AF-A0A917R5V4-F1
#
_entry.id   AF-A0A917R5V4-F1
#
_cell.length_a   1.000
_cell.length_b   1.000
_cell.length_c   1.000
_cell.angle_alpha   90.00
_cell.angle_beta   90.00
_cell.angle_gamma   90.00
#
_symmetry.space_group_name_H-M   'P 1'
#
loop_
_entity.id
_entity.type
_entity.pdbx_description
1 polymer ?
#
loop_
_entity_poly.entity_id
_entity_poly.type
_entity_poly.pdbx_seq_one_letter_code
_entity_poly.pdbx_strand_id
1 'polypeptide(L)'
;MTLLLGLLSLTAACGGAEKDMTATSAEAGPAQPVAVWRAEGGFVTATTNALRPPRVVLYSDGLVIADASKQIKLTDAETRQTVASMEKYLAGRPPTAEPKPGAPMVTDLPDTVLGVRGKDGKLLEVRVPALDQLAAFYPKEIVDAKKLMDGLATRATEKGTDYVATRVRVVAEGAESAEGKPAPWPAGVPEPTGTLDPVWQQDLEGAAVSAITKAVPTGEQYGRSLFKTGSGKLFVLSWRYLLPDEQPKGEAQG
;
A
#
# COMPACT_ATOMS: atom_id res chain seq x y z
N MET A 1 27.65 65.23 -28.49
CA MET A 1 26.82 66.42 -28.78
C MET A 1 25.46 66.19 -28.13
N THR A 2 25.12 67.11 -27.24
CA THR A 2 23.98 67.18 -26.32
C THR A 2 22.63 67.17 -27.04
N LEU A 3 21.60 66.50 -26.50
CA LEU A 3 20.38 67.18 -26.03
C LEU A 3 19.46 66.24 -25.23
N LEU A 4 19.15 66.67 -24.00
CA LEU A 4 18.01 66.26 -23.17
C LEU A 4 16.75 67.03 -23.59
N LEU A 5 15.59 66.37 -23.55
CA LEU A 5 14.24 66.91 -23.29
C LEU A 5 13.33 65.65 -23.22
N GLY A 6 12.66 65.27 -22.13
CA GLY A 6 12.08 66.03 -21.03
C GLY A 6 10.57 66.11 -21.24
N LEU A 7 9.80 65.14 -20.75
CA LEU A 7 8.35 65.27 -20.51
C LEU A 7 7.93 64.32 -19.39
N LEU A 8 7.64 64.92 -18.25
CA LEU A 8 6.95 64.35 -17.09
C LEU A 8 5.44 64.33 -17.38
N SER A 9 4.80 63.22 -17.05
CA SER A 9 3.36 63.18 -16.78
C SER A 9 3.13 62.31 -15.55
N LEU A 10 2.90 62.97 -14.41
CA LEU A 10 2.31 62.38 -13.21
C LEU A 10 0.80 62.21 -13.43
N THR A 11 0.29 60.99 -13.31
CA THR A 11 -1.10 60.73 -12.95
C THR A 11 -1.11 59.89 -11.68
N ALA A 12 -1.77 60.42 -10.66
CA ALA A 12 -1.94 59.83 -9.35
C ALA A 12 -3.02 58.74 -9.34
N ALA A 13 -2.82 57.77 -8.45
CA ALA A 13 -3.80 57.09 -7.61
C ALA A 13 -4.97 56.32 -8.27
N CYS A 14 -4.93 54.99 -8.12
CA CYS A 14 -5.89 54.28 -7.27
C CYS A 14 -5.42 52.85 -7.02
N GLY A 15 -5.57 52.42 -5.76
CA GLY A 15 -4.97 51.21 -5.22
C GLY A 15 -5.43 49.92 -5.90
N GLY A 16 -4.45 49.07 -6.15
CA GLY A 16 -4.63 47.63 -6.25
C GLY A 16 -3.54 47.03 -5.38
N ALA A 17 -3.83 46.83 -4.10
CA ALA A 17 -3.04 45.93 -3.27
C ALA A 17 -3.16 44.54 -3.90
N GLU A 18 -2.20 44.18 -4.74
CA GLU A 18 -1.94 42.79 -5.07
C GLU A 18 -1.61 42.13 -3.74
N LYS A 19 -2.64 41.50 -3.16
CA LYS A 19 -2.46 40.47 -2.16
C LYS A 19 -1.53 39.48 -2.81
N ASP A 20 -0.27 39.52 -2.41
CA ASP A 20 0.60 38.36 -2.37
C ASP A 20 -0.25 37.22 -1.82
N MET A 21 -0.79 36.41 -2.73
CA MET A 21 -1.26 35.09 -2.41
C MET A 21 0.00 34.32 -2.08
N THR A 22 0.45 34.48 -0.84
CA THR A 22 1.23 33.48 -0.15
C THR A 22 0.40 32.22 -0.26
N ALA A 23 0.68 31.43 -1.29
CA ALA A 23 0.24 30.05 -1.37
C ALA A 23 0.82 29.42 -0.12
N THR A 24 -0.01 29.32 0.92
CA THR A 24 0.24 28.47 2.06
C THR A 24 0.43 27.09 1.44
N SER A 25 1.69 26.68 1.24
CA SER A 25 2.03 25.30 1.00
C SER A 25 1.36 24.53 2.12
N ALA A 26 0.26 23.86 1.80
CA ALA A 26 -0.36 22.92 2.71
C ALA A 26 0.77 21.99 3.12
N GLU A 27 1.11 22.06 4.39
CA GLU A 27 2.14 21.29 5.05
C GLU A 27 2.02 19.85 4.55
N ALA A 28 3.01 19.41 3.77
CA ALA A 28 2.99 18.14 3.07
C ALA A 28 3.14 17.03 4.11
N GLY A 29 2.04 16.70 4.78
CA GLY A 29 1.93 15.54 5.62
C GLY A 29 2.26 14.27 4.82
N PRO A 30 2.54 13.15 5.49
CA PRO A 30 2.87 11.90 4.82
C PRO A 30 1.76 11.55 3.82
N ALA A 31 2.16 11.12 2.62
CA ALA A 31 1.23 10.77 1.55
C ALA A 31 0.21 9.75 2.06
N GLN A 32 -1.07 10.04 1.89
CA GLN A 32 -2.15 9.24 2.47
C GLN A 32 -2.76 8.32 1.42
N PRO A 33 -3.20 7.09 1.77
CA PRO A 33 -3.97 6.26 0.87
C PRO A 33 -5.27 6.98 0.46
N VAL A 34 -5.48 7.13 -0.85
CA VAL A 34 -6.69 7.73 -1.44
C VAL A 34 -7.54 6.72 -2.22
N ALA A 35 -6.97 5.60 -2.65
CA ALA A 35 -7.72 4.44 -3.11
C ALA A 35 -6.96 3.15 -2.78
N VAL A 36 -7.69 2.09 -2.43
CA VAL A 36 -7.12 0.80 -2.04
C VAL A 36 -7.93 -0.34 -2.61
N TRP A 37 -7.23 -1.40 -3.01
CA TRP A 37 -7.80 -2.72 -3.19
C TRP A 37 -6.95 -3.73 -2.40
N ARG A 38 -7.59 -4.44 -1.47
CA ARG A 38 -6.96 -5.51 -0.68
C ARG A 38 -7.86 -6.73 -0.57
N ALA A 39 -7.27 -7.85 -0.18
CA ALA A 39 -7.96 -9.11 0.06
C ALA A 39 -7.89 -9.47 1.55
N GLU A 40 -9.03 -9.70 2.19
CA GLU A 40 -9.10 -9.99 3.63
C GLU A 40 -9.69 -11.38 3.90
N GLY A 41 -9.16 -12.07 4.92
CA GLY A 41 -9.63 -13.42 5.27
C GLY A 41 -9.26 -14.49 4.24
N GLY A 42 -10.17 -15.45 4.07
CA GLY A 42 -9.94 -16.66 3.27
C GLY A 42 -9.09 -17.71 3.98
N PHE A 43 -9.08 -18.93 3.44
CA PHE A 43 -8.30 -20.05 3.95
C PHE A 43 -6.90 -20.03 3.34
N VAL A 44 -5.95 -19.39 4.03
CA VAL A 44 -4.54 -19.34 3.66
C VAL A 44 -3.65 -19.65 4.86
N THR A 45 -2.36 -19.90 4.62
CA THR A 45 -1.39 -20.06 5.72
C THR A 45 -1.30 -18.79 6.56
N ALA A 46 -0.92 -18.96 7.83
CA ALA A 46 -0.69 -17.84 8.74
C ALA A 46 0.34 -16.84 8.20
N THR A 47 1.44 -17.34 7.62
CA THR A 47 2.46 -16.51 6.98
C THR A 47 1.90 -15.72 5.81
N THR A 48 1.09 -16.36 4.95
CA THR A 48 0.41 -15.67 3.85
C THR A 48 -0.51 -14.57 4.38
N ASN A 49 -1.30 -14.81 5.44
CA ASN A 49 -2.17 -13.78 6.01
C ASN A 49 -1.38 -12.62 6.63
N ALA A 50 -0.32 -12.90 7.39
CA ALA A 50 0.49 -11.88 8.05
C ALA A 50 1.28 -10.99 7.06
N LEU A 51 1.70 -11.57 5.94
CA LEU A 51 2.46 -10.86 4.91
C LEU A 51 1.61 -10.39 3.73
N ARG A 52 0.31 -10.69 3.65
CA ARG A 52 -0.51 -10.29 2.51
C ARG A 52 -0.52 -8.76 2.38
N PRO A 53 0.09 -8.17 1.35
CA PRO A 53 -0.05 -6.74 1.11
C PRO A 53 -1.43 -6.45 0.51
N PRO A 54 -1.91 -5.20 0.59
CA PRO A 54 -2.88 -4.72 -0.38
C PRO A 54 -2.40 -5.02 -1.80
N ARG A 55 -3.33 -5.44 -2.66
CA ARG A 55 -3.03 -5.72 -4.05
C ARG A 55 -2.59 -4.46 -4.77
N VAL A 56 -3.22 -3.33 -4.45
CA VAL A 56 -2.75 -2.01 -4.87
C VAL A 56 -3.24 -0.91 -3.94
N VAL A 57 -2.40 0.10 -3.73
CA VAL A 57 -2.73 1.36 -3.06
C VAL A 57 -2.32 2.52 -3.95
N LEU A 58 -3.20 3.51 -4.11
CA LEU A 58 -2.90 4.82 -4.67
C LEU A 58 -2.83 5.84 -3.52
N TYR A 59 -1.74 6.58 -3.45
CA TYR A 59 -1.51 7.63 -2.46
C TYR A 59 -1.85 9.02 -3.02
N SER A 60 -2.08 9.98 -2.11
CA SER A 60 -2.51 11.35 -2.41
C SER A 60 -1.53 12.13 -3.29
N ASP A 61 -0.26 11.75 -3.28
CA ASP A 61 0.77 12.34 -4.11
C ASP A 61 0.84 11.71 -5.52
N GLY A 62 0.01 10.70 -5.81
CA GLY A 62 -0.02 9.97 -7.08
C GLY A 62 0.89 8.73 -7.12
N LEU A 63 1.55 8.36 -6.02
CA LEU A 63 2.29 7.10 -5.93
C LEU A 63 1.30 5.92 -5.95
N VAL A 64 1.53 4.95 -6.82
CA VAL A 64 0.82 3.66 -6.82
C VAL A 64 1.81 2.58 -6.42
N ILE A 65 1.46 1.77 -5.42
CA ILE A 65 2.23 0.59 -5.03
C ILE A 65 1.34 -0.64 -5.21
N ALA A 66 1.83 -1.62 -5.97
CA ALA A 66 1.18 -2.91 -6.22
C ALA A 66 1.93 -4.04 -5.49
N ASP A 67 1.17 -4.88 -4.79
CA ASP A 67 1.66 -6.04 -4.03
C ASP A 67 2.86 -5.75 -3.10
N ALA A 68 3.01 -4.50 -2.64
CA ALA A 68 4.19 -4.04 -1.91
C ALA A 68 5.54 -4.41 -2.59
N SER A 69 5.57 -4.50 -3.92
CA SER A 69 6.74 -4.96 -4.69
C SER A 69 7.01 -4.14 -5.95
N LYS A 70 5.99 -3.50 -6.52
CA LYS A 70 6.11 -2.65 -7.71
C LYS A 70 5.52 -1.28 -7.44
N GLN A 71 6.09 -0.26 -8.06
CA GLN A 71 5.58 1.11 -7.96
C GLN A 71 5.54 1.83 -9.30
N ILE A 72 4.61 2.76 -9.43
CA ILE A 72 4.56 3.73 -10.54
C ILE A 72 4.03 5.06 -10.02
N LYS A 73 4.41 6.16 -10.68
CA LYS A 73 3.86 7.49 -10.40
C LYS A 73 2.79 7.83 -11.44
N LEU A 74 1.59 8.15 -10.97
CA LEU A 74 0.54 8.74 -11.79
C LEU A 74 0.70 10.26 -11.85
N THR A 75 0.19 10.86 -12.92
CA THR A 75 -0.04 12.30 -12.96
C THR A 75 -1.16 12.70 -12.01
N ASP A 76 -1.22 13.97 -11.62
CA ASP A 76 -2.33 14.50 -10.81
C ASP A 76 -3.70 14.29 -11.47
N ALA A 77 -3.76 14.39 -12.80
CA ALA A 77 -4.98 14.18 -13.56
C ALA A 77 -5.47 12.72 -13.46
N GLU A 78 -4.57 11.76 -13.66
CA GLU A 78 -4.87 10.33 -13.51
C GLU A 78 -5.27 9.98 -12.07
N THR A 79 -4.59 10.56 -11.08
CA THR A 79 -4.90 10.38 -9.65
C THR A 79 -6.31 10.88 -9.35
N ARG A 80 -6.64 12.12 -9.73
CA ARG A 80 -7.97 12.70 -9.53
C ARG A 80 -9.06 11.91 -10.25
N GLN A 81 -8.80 11.47 -11.47
CA GLN A 81 -9.74 10.67 -12.26
C GLN A 81 -10.00 9.30 -11.60
N THR A 82 -8.96 8.65 -11.10
CA THR A 82 -9.07 7.36 -10.40
C THR A 82 -9.91 7.53 -9.15
N VAL A 83 -9.60 8.52 -8.29
CA VAL A 83 -10.35 8.78 -7.06
C VAL A 83 -11.81 9.09 -7.37
N ALA A 84 -12.09 10.00 -8.31
CA ALA A 84 -13.46 10.34 -8.70
C ALA A 84 -14.25 9.14 -9.24
N SER A 85 -13.58 8.24 -9.98
CA SER A 85 -14.22 7.02 -10.50
C SER A 85 -14.53 6.04 -9.37
N MET A 86 -13.58 5.81 -8.46
CA MET A 86 -13.78 4.97 -7.29
C MET A 86 -14.88 5.52 -6.36
N GLU A 87 -14.90 6.84 -6.10
CA GLU A 87 -15.97 7.50 -5.36
C GLU A 87 -17.32 7.25 -6.01
N LYS A 88 -17.43 7.43 -7.33
CA LYS A 88 -18.66 7.16 -8.08
C LYS A 88 -19.11 5.69 -7.95
N TYR A 89 -18.19 4.74 -8.05
CA TYR A 89 -18.52 3.32 -8.02
C TYR A 89 -18.95 2.83 -6.63
N LEU A 90 -18.35 3.38 -5.58
CA LEU A 90 -18.58 2.98 -4.19
C LEU A 90 -19.64 3.85 -3.48
N ALA A 91 -20.05 4.98 -4.05
CA ALA A 91 -21.07 5.85 -3.47
C ALA A 91 -22.38 5.10 -3.18
N GLY A 92 -22.90 5.29 -1.96
CA GLY A 92 -24.16 4.69 -1.51
C GLY A 92 -24.13 3.19 -1.28
N ARG A 93 -22.95 2.54 -1.36
CA ARG A 93 -22.81 1.11 -1.05
C ARG A 93 -22.78 0.89 0.47
N PRO A 94 -23.35 -0.22 0.97
CA PRO A 94 -23.16 -0.63 2.35
C PRO A 94 -21.69 -1.02 2.60
N PRO A 95 -21.22 -1.00 3.87
CA PRO A 95 -19.85 -1.43 4.22
C PRO A 95 -19.53 -2.87 3.81
N THR A 96 -20.54 -3.75 3.76
CA THR A 96 -20.43 -5.10 3.19
C THR A 96 -21.49 -5.25 2.11
N ALA A 97 -21.08 -5.51 0.87
CA ALA A 97 -21.97 -5.77 -0.24
C ALA A 97 -22.41 -7.23 -0.25
N GLU A 98 -23.71 -7.45 -0.41
CA GLU A 98 -24.29 -8.79 -0.56
C GLU A 98 -24.53 -9.12 -2.04
N PRO A 99 -24.30 -10.37 -2.46
CA PRO A 99 -24.63 -10.79 -3.81
C PRO A 99 -26.16 -10.87 -3.97
N LYS A 100 -26.65 -10.74 -5.20
CA LYS A 100 -28.08 -10.91 -5.51
C LYS A 100 -28.57 -12.30 -5.08
N PRO A 101 -29.86 -12.44 -4.72
CA PRO A 101 -30.48 -13.73 -4.45
C PRO A 101 -30.23 -14.74 -5.58
N GLY A 102 -29.95 -15.99 -5.20
CA GLY A 102 -29.61 -17.07 -6.14
C GLY A 102 -28.12 -17.21 -6.44
N ALA A 103 -27.25 -16.38 -5.84
CA ALA A 103 -25.81 -16.61 -5.88
C ALA A 103 -25.43 -17.92 -5.18
N PRO A 104 -24.51 -18.72 -5.75
CA PRO A 104 -24.00 -19.91 -5.06
C PRO A 104 -23.23 -19.51 -3.80
N MET A 105 -23.27 -20.39 -2.79
CA MET A 105 -22.42 -20.24 -1.60
C MET A 105 -20.98 -20.54 -1.97
N VAL A 106 -20.07 -19.62 -1.61
CA VAL A 106 -18.63 -19.76 -1.81
C VAL A 106 -17.97 -19.58 -0.45
N THR A 107 -17.22 -20.58 -0.01
CA THR A 107 -16.45 -20.57 1.24
C THR A 107 -14.96 -20.45 0.95
N ASP A 108 -14.18 -20.16 1.99
CA ASP A 108 -12.71 -20.26 2.00
C ASP A 108 -11.96 -19.25 1.11
N LEU A 109 -12.67 -18.38 0.40
CA LEU A 109 -12.07 -17.31 -0.38
C LEU A 109 -11.95 -16.01 0.42
N PRO A 110 -10.93 -15.20 0.15
CA PRO A 110 -10.84 -13.88 0.75
C PRO A 110 -11.92 -12.95 0.21
N ASP A 111 -12.37 -12.04 1.07
CA ASP A 111 -13.19 -10.92 0.67
C ASP A 111 -12.34 -9.92 -0.12
N THR A 112 -12.91 -9.35 -1.17
CA THR A 112 -12.32 -8.16 -1.81
C THR A 112 -12.76 -6.92 -1.04
N VAL A 113 -11.80 -6.13 -0.56
CA VAL A 113 -12.07 -4.82 0.07
C VAL A 113 -11.60 -3.73 -0.87
N LEU A 114 -12.54 -2.90 -1.31
CA LEU A 114 -12.30 -1.73 -2.15
C LEU A 114 -12.50 -0.47 -1.32
N GLY A 115 -11.57 0.46 -1.37
CA GLY A 115 -11.64 1.69 -0.60
C GLY A 115 -11.29 2.92 -1.41
N VAL A 116 -11.90 4.05 -1.05
CA VAL A 116 -11.60 5.37 -1.61
C VAL A 116 -11.75 6.44 -0.54
N ARG A 117 -10.83 7.39 -0.50
CA ARG A 117 -10.91 8.49 0.45
C ARG A 117 -11.93 9.51 -0.03
N GLY A 118 -12.98 9.70 0.75
CA GLY A 118 -14.01 10.69 0.48
C GLY A 118 -13.55 12.11 0.79
N LYS A 119 -14.37 13.09 0.38
CA LYS A 119 -14.15 14.52 0.62
C LYS A 119 -14.08 14.91 2.10
N ASP A 120 -14.64 14.10 2.99
CA ASP A 120 -14.55 14.26 4.44
C ASP A 120 -13.22 13.75 5.03
N GLY A 121 -12.31 13.28 4.17
CA GLY A 121 -11.00 12.75 4.53
C GLY A 121 -11.03 11.31 5.05
N LYS A 122 -12.21 10.69 5.18
CA LYS A 122 -12.37 9.31 5.64
C LYS A 122 -12.28 8.33 4.48
N LEU A 123 -11.80 7.12 4.76
CA LEU A 123 -11.78 6.04 3.79
C LEU A 123 -13.15 5.35 3.78
N LEU A 124 -13.89 5.48 2.67
CA LEU A 124 -15.08 4.69 2.40
C LEU A 124 -14.61 3.32 1.93
N GLU A 125 -14.92 2.27 2.68
CA GLU A 125 -14.57 0.89 2.33
C GLU A 125 -15.82 0.05 2.09
N VAL A 126 -15.75 -0.81 1.07
CA VAL A 126 -16.78 -1.79 0.71
C VAL A 126 -16.12 -3.16 0.64
N ARG A 127 -16.55 -4.05 1.53
CA ARG A 127 -16.18 -5.47 1.57
C ARG A 127 -17.12 -6.26 0.66
N VAL A 128 -16.55 -7.12 -0.18
CA VAL A 128 -17.27 -7.86 -1.21
C VAL A 128 -16.82 -9.32 -1.19
N PRO A 129 -17.60 -10.20 -0.53
CA PRO A 129 -17.29 -11.63 -0.46
C PRO A 129 -17.22 -12.30 -1.83
N ALA A 130 -16.18 -13.11 -2.06
CA ALA A 130 -16.02 -13.94 -3.27
C ALA A 130 -16.30 -13.21 -4.61
N LEU A 131 -15.92 -11.93 -4.71
CA LEU A 131 -16.25 -11.06 -5.85
C LEU A 131 -15.84 -11.68 -7.20
N ASP A 132 -14.67 -12.30 -7.30
CA ASP A 132 -14.19 -12.86 -8.57
C ASP A 132 -15.06 -14.04 -9.06
N GLN A 133 -15.64 -14.83 -8.15
CA GLN A 133 -16.51 -15.96 -8.45
C GLN A 133 -17.97 -15.52 -8.66
N LEU A 134 -18.38 -14.47 -7.97
CA LEU A 134 -19.76 -14.00 -7.90
C LEU A 134 -19.99 -12.70 -8.68
N ALA A 135 -19.07 -12.27 -9.54
CA ALA A 135 -19.12 -10.97 -10.22
C ALA A 135 -20.47 -10.68 -10.90
N ALA A 136 -21.11 -11.69 -11.51
CA ALA A 136 -22.42 -11.56 -12.15
C ALA A 136 -23.58 -11.26 -11.17
N PHE A 137 -23.40 -11.61 -9.90
CA PHE A 137 -24.37 -11.40 -8.82
C PHE A 137 -24.18 -10.06 -8.10
N TYR A 138 -23.11 -9.32 -8.38
CA TYR A 138 -22.88 -7.99 -7.82
C TYR A 138 -23.32 -6.86 -8.78
N PRO A 139 -23.60 -5.66 -8.26
CA PRO A 139 -23.73 -4.46 -9.09
C PRO A 139 -22.47 -4.25 -9.94
N LYS A 140 -22.66 -3.87 -11.21
CA LYS A 140 -21.56 -3.69 -12.16
C LYS A 140 -20.53 -2.68 -11.68
N GLU A 141 -20.94 -1.67 -10.93
CA GLU A 141 -20.04 -0.63 -10.42
C GLU A 141 -18.98 -1.20 -9.47
N ILE A 142 -19.32 -2.23 -8.67
CA ILE A 142 -18.35 -2.89 -7.78
C ILE A 142 -17.30 -3.65 -8.60
N VAL A 143 -17.74 -4.34 -9.65
CA VAL A 143 -16.86 -5.05 -10.58
C VAL A 143 -15.96 -4.06 -11.34
N ASP A 144 -16.51 -2.93 -11.77
CA ASP A 144 -15.75 -1.88 -12.46
C ASP A 144 -14.75 -1.19 -11.53
N ALA A 145 -15.08 -0.99 -10.25
CA ALA A 145 -14.13 -0.48 -9.24
C ALA A 145 -12.96 -1.44 -9.04
N LYS A 146 -13.22 -2.74 -8.88
CA LYS A 146 -12.14 -3.74 -8.82
C LYS A 146 -11.31 -3.72 -10.08
N LYS A 147 -11.94 -3.74 -11.27
CA LYS A 147 -11.24 -3.70 -12.56
C LYS A 147 -10.34 -2.46 -12.72
N LEU A 148 -10.79 -1.30 -12.26
CA LEU A 148 -9.99 -0.08 -12.27
C LEU A 148 -8.71 -0.24 -11.43
N MET A 149 -8.83 -0.75 -10.20
CA MET A 149 -7.69 -0.98 -9.32
C MET A 149 -6.77 -2.11 -9.84
N ASP A 150 -7.35 -3.19 -10.37
CA ASP A 150 -6.65 -4.25 -11.10
C ASP A 150 -5.80 -3.68 -12.24
N GLY A 151 -6.37 -2.77 -13.03
CA GLY A 151 -5.66 -2.08 -14.11
C GLY A 151 -4.45 -1.29 -13.61
N LEU A 152 -4.54 -0.66 -12.44
CA LEU A 152 -3.39 0.01 -11.81
C LEU A 152 -2.33 -0.99 -11.35
N ALA A 153 -2.73 -2.10 -10.73
CA ALA A 153 -1.81 -3.15 -10.29
C ALA A 153 -1.05 -3.77 -11.49
N THR A 154 -1.76 -4.08 -12.58
CA THR A 154 -1.17 -4.57 -13.83
C THR A 154 -0.22 -3.54 -14.43
N ARG A 155 -0.62 -2.27 -14.52
CA ARG A 155 0.24 -1.20 -15.05
C ARG A 155 1.52 -1.04 -14.22
N ALA A 156 1.43 -1.10 -12.89
CA ALA A 156 2.60 -1.05 -12.01
C ALA A 156 3.53 -2.26 -12.23
N THR A 157 2.97 -3.45 -12.42
CA THR A 157 3.75 -4.66 -12.72
C THR A 157 4.47 -4.57 -14.08
N GLU A 158 3.78 -4.08 -15.12
CA GLU A 158 4.30 -4.05 -16.49
C GLU A 158 5.26 -2.89 -16.76
N LYS A 159 5.01 -1.72 -16.15
CA LYS A 159 5.68 -0.45 -16.48
C LYS A 159 6.33 0.24 -15.29
N GLY A 160 6.11 -0.26 -14.09
CA GLY A 160 6.67 0.29 -12.87
C GLY A 160 8.11 -0.13 -12.63
N THR A 161 8.66 0.39 -11.54
CA THR A 161 9.95 -0.04 -10.99
C THR A 161 9.72 -0.90 -9.76
N ASP A 162 10.77 -1.55 -9.26
CA ASP A 162 10.70 -2.21 -7.95
C ASP A 162 10.39 -1.20 -6.85
N TYR A 163 9.50 -1.57 -5.94
CA TYR A 163 9.25 -0.84 -4.71
C TYR A 163 10.28 -1.28 -3.66
N VAL A 164 10.91 -0.28 -3.04
CA VAL A 164 11.82 -0.49 -1.91
C VAL A 164 11.43 0.47 -0.79
N ALA A 165 11.51 0.00 0.45
CA ALA A 165 11.22 0.81 1.63
C ALA A 165 12.33 0.66 2.67
N THR A 166 12.37 1.63 3.59
CA THR A 166 13.29 1.64 4.74
C THR A 166 12.88 0.69 5.85
N ARG A 167 11.70 0.06 5.73
CA ARG A 167 11.13 -0.86 6.71
C ARG A 167 10.52 -2.08 6.04
N VAL A 168 10.58 -3.22 6.73
CA VAL A 168 9.97 -4.47 6.28
C VAL A 168 9.17 -5.09 7.41
N ARG A 169 8.13 -5.84 7.06
CA ARG A 169 7.51 -6.81 7.97
C ARG A 169 8.16 -8.15 7.75
N VAL A 170 8.71 -8.73 8.80
CA VAL A 170 9.24 -10.10 8.80
C VAL A 170 8.27 -11.01 9.52
N VAL A 171 8.10 -12.21 8.98
CA VAL A 171 7.38 -13.30 9.61
C VAL A 171 8.30 -14.51 9.71
N ALA A 172 8.27 -15.16 10.87
CA ALA A 172 8.94 -16.42 11.13
C ALA A 172 7.90 -17.50 11.46
N GLU A 173 7.89 -18.56 10.65
CA GLU A 173 7.06 -19.74 10.83
C GLU A 173 7.93 -20.90 11.32
N GLY A 174 7.48 -21.61 12.36
CA GLY A 174 8.22 -22.75 12.90
C GLY A 174 8.36 -23.87 11.86
N ALA A 175 9.56 -24.43 11.72
CA ALA A 175 9.80 -25.56 10.83
C ALA A 175 10.05 -26.84 11.65
N GLU A 176 9.29 -27.89 11.35
CA GLU A 176 9.40 -29.19 12.05
C GLU A 176 10.61 -30.01 11.61
N SER A 177 11.15 -29.73 10.41
CA SER A 177 12.23 -30.49 9.81
C SER A 177 13.39 -29.60 9.38
N ALA A 178 14.60 -30.14 9.54
CA ALA A 178 15.82 -29.62 8.95
C ALA A 178 16.00 -30.10 7.50
N GLU A 179 14.96 -30.62 6.84
CA GLU A 179 15.01 -30.96 5.41
C GLU A 179 15.32 -29.70 4.58
N GLY A 180 16.60 -29.59 4.20
CA GLY A 180 17.25 -28.39 3.68
C GLY A 180 18.61 -28.19 4.36
N LYS A 181 19.45 -27.30 3.85
CA LYS A 181 20.66 -26.87 4.58
C LYS A 181 20.34 -25.55 5.29
N PRO A 182 19.89 -25.57 6.56
CA PRO A 182 19.49 -24.35 7.24
C PRO A 182 20.67 -23.38 7.32
N ALA A 183 20.42 -22.12 6.96
CA ALA A 183 21.38 -21.06 7.14
C ALA A 183 21.44 -20.60 8.61
N PRO A 184 22.55 -20.03 9.08
CA PRO A 184 22.58 -19.33 10.36
C PRO A 184 21.58 -18.18 10.36
N TRP A 185 20.94 -17.92 11.51
CA TRP A 185 20.06 -16.77 11.68
C TRP A 185 20.73 -15.47 11.20
N PRO A 186 20.04 -14.60 10.43
CA PRO A 186 20.65 -13.38 9.90
C PRO A 186 21.11 -12.45 11.03
N ALA A 187 22.38 -12.07 11.01
CA ALA A 187 22.96 -11.21 12.04
C ALA A 187 22.21 -9.86 12.11
N GLY A 188 21.86 -9.43 13.33
CA GLY A 188 21.14 -8.18 13.57
C GLY A 188 19.62 -8.26 13.34
N VAL A 189 19.08 -9.39 12.88
CA VAL A 189 17.64 -9.65 12.87
C VAL A 189 17.24 -10.25 14.22
N PRO A 190 16.23 -9.72 14.92
CA PRO A 190 15.75 -10.29 16.18
C PRO A 190 15.26 -11.74 16.00
N GLU A 191 15.64 -12.64 16.90
CA GLU A 191 15.11 -14.01 16.92
C GLU A 191 13.70 -14.05 17.56
N PRO A 192 12.81 -14.96 17.11
CA PRO A 192 11.52 -15.17 17.75
C PRO A 192 11.66 -15.52 19.23
N THR A 193 11.01 -14.76 20.09
CA THR A 193 10.89 -15.03 21.54
C THR A 193 9.42 -15.25 21.89
N GLY A 194 9.15 -16.08 22.91
CA GLY A 194 7.78 -16.40 23.34
C GLY A 194 7.04 -17.42 22.46
N THR A 195 5.71 -17.39 22.52
CA THR A 195 4.82 -18.28 21.76
C THR A 195 4.68 -17.78 20.32
N LEU A 196 4.80 -18.70 19.37
CA LEU A 196 4.41 -18.48 17.97
C LEU A 196 2.91 -18.71 17.89
N ASP A 197 2.07 -17.70 17.68
CA ASP A 197 0.65 -17.96 17.43
C ASP A 197 0.01 -16.94 16.47
N PRO A 198 -0.38 -17.37 15.25
CA PRO A 198 0.04 -18.61 14.57
C PRO A 198 1.47 -18.54 14.03
N VAL A 199 2.06 -17.35 13.96
CA VAL A 199 3.44 -17.07 13.51
C VAL A 199 4.04 -15.97 14.37
N TRP A 200 5.37 -15.84 14.37
CA TRP A 200 6.02 -14.66 14.90
C TRP A 200 6.12 -13.58 13.82
N GLN A 201 5.85 -12.32 14.19
CA GLN A 201 5.92 -11.18 13.29
C GLN A 201 6.66 -10.02 13.95
N GLN A 202 7.50 -9.33 13.19
CA GLN A 202 8.10 -8.07 13.62
C GLN A 202 8.34 -7.13 12.44
N ASP A 203 8.09 -5.84 12.66
CA ASP A 203 8.46 -4.78 11.73
C ASP A 203 9.91 -4.34 12.04
N LEU A 204 10.77 -4.40 11.02
CA LEU A 204 12.20 -4.09 11.11
C LEU A 204 12.54 -2.79 10.37
N GLU A 205 13.63 -2.16 10.79
CA GLU A 205 14.19 -0.95 10.20
C GLU A 205 15.73 -0.96 10.24
N GLY A 206 16.36 0.01 9.55
CA GLY A 206 17.81 0.21 9.59
C GLY A 206 18.61 -1.00 9.08
N ALA A 207 19.70 -1.33 9.78
CA ALA A 207 20.61 -2.41 9.38
C ALA A 207 19.93 -3.79 9.30
N ALA A 208 18.90 -4.04 10.11
CA ALA A 208 18.16 -5.29 10.11
C ALA A 208 17.40 -5.53 8.79
N VAL A 209 16.94 -4.46 8.12
CA VAL A 209 16.31 -4.55 6.79
C VAL A 209 17.32 -5.04 5.76
N SER A 210 18.54 -4.48 5.76
CA SER A 210 19.60 -4.92 4.84
C SER A 210 20.01 -6.37 5.11
N ALA A 211 20.07 -6.77 6.38
CA ALA A 211 20.38 -8.14 6.77
C ALA A 211 19.33 -9.15 6.26
N ILE A 212 18.04 -8.88 6.49
CA ILE A 212 16.98 -9.81 6.08
C ILE A 212 16.78 -9.86 4.56
N THR A 213 16.81 -8.72 3.87
CA THR A 213 16.64 -8.66 2.41
C THR A 213 17.79 -9.35 1.66
N LYS A 214 19.00 -9.33 2.22
CA LYS A 214 20.15 -10.10 1.70
C LYS A 214 20.03 -11.59 1.99
N ALA A 215 19.52 -11.96 3.17
CA ALA A 215 19.39 -13.35 3.59
C ALA A 215 18.23 -14.07 2.89
N VAL A 216 17.18 -13.34 2.54
CA VAL A 216 15.97 -13.85 1.87
C VAL A 216 15.70 -12.98 0.64
N PRO A 217 16.33 -13.26 -0.52
CA PRO A 217 16.06 -12.50 -1.74
C PRO A 217 14.61 -12.64 -2.21
N THR A 218 14.04 -11.59 -2.80
CA THR A 218 12.71 -11.65 -3.41
C THR A 218 12.70 -12.58 -4.63
N GLY A 219 11.66 -13.41 -4.77
CA GLY A 219 11.43 -14.20 -5.99
C GLY A 219 12.12 -15.56 -6.07
N GLU A 220 12.83 -16.03 -5.04
CA GLU A 220 13.30 -17.43 -5.01
C GLU A 220 12.16 -18.40 -4.71
N GLN A 221 11.53 -18.91 -5.77
CA GLN A 221 10.36 -19.80 -5.71
C GLN A 221 10.65 -21.25 -5.24
N TYR A 222 11.89 -21.62 -4.88
CA TYR A 222 12.21 -23.05 -4.67
C TYR A 222 13.08 -23.39 -3.45
N GLY A 223 13.55 -22.42 -2.67
CA GLY A 223 14.21 -22.67 -1.39
C GLY A 223 13.37 -22.08 -0.26
N ARG A 224 12.74 -22.91 0.59
CA ARG A 224 12.29 -22.43 1.90
C ARG A 224 13.50 -21.77 2.55
N SER A 225 13.43 -20.47 2.80
CA SER A 225 14.52 -19.74 3.44
C SER A 225 14.57 -20.15 4.92
N LEU A 226 15.20 -21.31 5.15
CA LEU A 226 15.24 -22.02 6.41
C LEU A 226 16.43 -21.55 7.23
N PHE A 227 16.17 -21.08 8.44
CA PHE A 227 17.17 -20.52 9.34
C PHE A 227 17.18 -21.23 10.68
N LYS A 228 18.37 -21.36 11.25
CA LYS A 228 18.59 -21.91 12.59
C LYS A 228 18.98 -20.79 13.56
N THR A 229 18.23 -20.67 14.65
CA THR A 229 18.53 -19.73 15.76
C THR A 229 19.74 -20.18 16.59
N GLY A 230 20.24 -19.29 17.45
CA GLY A 230 21.28 -19.63 18.43
C GLY A 230 20.86 -20.74 19.41
N SER A 231 19.56 -20.85 19.69
CA SER A 231 18.97 -21.96 20.48
C SER A 231 18.77 -23.26 19.70
N GLY A 232 19.06 -23.25 18.39
CA GLY A 232 18.96 -24.40 17.52
C GLY A 232 17.56 -24.67 16.95
N LYS A 233 16.58 -23.79 17.20
CA LYS A 233 15.24 -23.86 16.61
C LYS A 233 15.29 -23.50 15.13
N LEU A 234 14.36 -24.05 14.36
CA LEU A 234 14.28 -23.86 12.91
C LEU A 234 13.07 -23.02 12.54
N PHE A 235 13.27 -22.11 11.60
CA PHE A 235 12.23 -21.22 11.10
C PHE A 235 12.34 -21.01 9.60
N VAL A 236 11.19 -20.92 8.94
CA VAL A 236 11.10 -20.30 7.62
C VAL A 236 10.91 -18.80 7.81
N LEU A 237 11.82 -18.01 7.22
CA LEU A 237 11.68 -16.57 7.20
C LEU A 237 11.05 -16.10 5.89
N SER A 238 10.16 -15.13 6.02
CA SER A 238 9.56 -14.42 4.89
C SER A 238 9.39 -12.96 5.27
N TRP A 239 9.39 -12.07 4.28
CA TRP A 239 9.23 -10.65 4.53
C TRP A 239 8.56 -9.94 3.36
N ARG A 240 8.06 -8.73 3.63
CA ARG A 240 7.69 -7.75 2.60
C ARG A 240 8.05 -6.35 3.04
N TYR A 241 8.21 -5.43 2.08
CA TYR A 241 8.29 -4.01 2.40
C TYR A 241 6.98 -3.53 3.04
N LEU A 242 7.10 -2.63 4.02
CA LEU A 242 5.96 -1.90 4.54
C LEU A 242 5.59 -0.76 3.58
N LEU A 243 4.30 -0.51 3.48
CA LEU A 243 3.74 0.60 2.74
C LEU A 243 3.88 1.92 3.53
N PRO A 244 3.85 3.09 2.86
CA PRO A 244 3.98 4.39 3.53
C PRO A 244 3.03 4.61 4.72
N ASP A 245 1.79 4.12 4.64
CA ASP A 245 0.78 4.25 5.71
C ASP A 245 0.89 3.20 6.82
N GLU A 246 1.72 2.17 6.63
CA GLU A 246 2.05 1.18 7.65
C GLU A 246 3.28 1.57 8.48
N GLN A 247 3.97 2.66 8.10
CA GLN A 247 5.07 3.20 8.88
C GLN A 247 4.51 3.93 10.10
N PRO A 248 5.11 3.77 11.30
CA PRO A 248 4.69 4.54 12.46
C PRO A 248 4.81 6.02 12.11
N LYS A 249 3.72 6.75 12.35
CA LYS A 249 3.72 8.22 12.26
C LYS A 249 4.79 8.67 13.26
N GLY A 250 5.87 9.27 12.76
CA GLY A 250 6.94 9.76 13.62
C GLY A 250 6.33 10.52 14.77
N GLU A 251 6.70 10.17 16.00
CA GLU A 251 6.47 11.04 17.14
C GLU A 251 7.05 12.39 16.73
N ALA A 252 6.18 13.40 16.62
CA ALA A 252 6.62 14.77 16.44
C ALA A 252 7.61 15.02 17.57
N GLN A 253 8.87 15.27 17.22
CA GLN A 253 9.84 15.77 18.16
C GLN A 253 9.31 17.14 18.60
N GLY A 254 8.70 17.16 19.78
CA GLY A 254 8.37 18.37 20.51
C GLY A 254 9.61 18.95 21.21
#